data_AF-A0A3S2VZ23-F1
#
_entry.id   AF-A0A3S2VZ23-F1
#
_cell.length_a   1.000
_cell.length_b   1.000
_cell.length_c   1.000
_cell.angle_alpha   90.00
_cell.angle_beta   90.00
_cell.angle_gamma   90.00
#
_symmetry.space_group_name_H-M   'P 1'
#
loop_
_entity.id
_entity.type
_entity.pdbx_description
1 polymer ?
#
loop_
_entity_poly.entity_id
_entity_poly.type
_entity_poly.pdbx_seq_one_letter_code
_entity_poly.pdbx_strand_id
1 'polypeptide(L)' 'MDRLLTVQQAAEALGTGVRFPRRLIEERRITFVKVGRHVRIPEGALESFITEHTVEPVAVTYRRAA' A
#
# COMPACT_ATOMS: atom_id res chain seq x y z
N MET A 1 13.22 4.32 13.78
CA MET A 1 12.15 3.38 14.21
C MET A 1 10.96 3.70 13.32
N ASP A 2 10.57 2.77 12.46
CA ASP A 2 9.45 2.98 11.54
C ASP A 2 8.12 2.82 12.28
N ARG A 3 7.10 3.60 11.91
CA ARG A 3 5.80 3.58 12.59
C ARG A 3 5.07 2.27 12.26
N LEU A 4 4.45 1.65 13.27
CA LEU A 4 3.73 0.40 13.11
C LEU A 4 2.21 0.63 13.07
N LEU A 5 1.62 0.45 11.89
CA LEU A 5 0.20 0.58 11.63
C LEU A 5 -0.57 -0.70 12.00
N THR A 6 -1.80 -0.55 12.47
CA THR A 6 -2.76 -1.66 12.50
C THR A 6 -3.27 -1.94 11.08
N VAL A 7 -3.89 -3.10 10.90
CA VAL A 7 -4.60 -3.43 9.65
C VAL A 7 -5.69 -2.39 9.32
N GLN A 8 -6.36 -1.83 10.33
CA GLN A 8 -7.37 -0.78 10.12
C GLN A 8 -6.73 0.53 9.64
N GLN A 9 -5.63 0.94 10.25
CA GLN A 9 -4.91 2.14 9.85
C GLN A 9 -4.31 2.01 8.44
N ALA A 10 -3.77 0.83 8.09
CA ALA A 10 -3.30 0.58 6.74
C ALA A 10 -4.45 0.61 5.70
N ALA A 11 -5.64 0.12 6.07
CA ALA A 11 -6.83 0.20 5.22
C ALA A 11 -7.24 1.65 4.97
N GLU A 12 -7.27 2.46 6.04
CA GLU A 12 -7.56 3.90 5.99
C GLU A 12 -6.54 4.65 5.13
N ALA A 13 -5.24 4.39 5.33
CA ALA A 13 -4.16 5.00 4.56
C ALA A 13 -4.23 4.67 3.06
N LEU A 14 -4.65 3.45 2.70
CA LEU A 14 -4.84 3.05 1.30
C LEU A 14 -6.20 3.47 0.71
N GLY A 15 -7.12 4.03 1.52
CA GLY A 15 -8.49 4.30 1.08
C GLY A 15 -9.27 3.02 0.72
N THR A 16 -8.92 1.88 1.31
CA THR A 16 -9.53 0.57 1.02
C THR A 16 -10.24 -0.03 2.23
N GLY A 17 -10.96 -1.13 2.05
CA GLY A 17 -11.51 -1.91 3.15
C GLY A 17 -10.45 -2.81 3.82
N VAL A 18 -10.67 -3.17 5.09
CA VAL A 18 -9.78 -4.04 5.91
C VAL A 18 -9.44 -5.39 5.25
N ARG A 19 -10.30 -5.90 4.36
CA ARG A 19 -10.03 -7.14 3.60
C ARG A 19 -8.80 -6.99 2.70
N PHE A 20 -8.54 -5.81 2.15
CA PHE A 20 -7.45 -5.59 1.21
C PHE A 20 -6.07 -5.68 1.88
N PRO A 21 -5.76 -4.96 2.99
CA PRO A 21 -4.50 -5.16 3.70
C PRO A 21 -4.32 -6.60 4.24
N ARG A 22 -5.40 -7.27 4.66
CA ARG A 22 -5.34 -8.70 5.06
C ARG A 22 -4.89 -9.58 3.90
N ARG A 23 -5.46 -9.36 2.72
CA ARG A 23 -5.06 -10.07 1.51
C ARG A 23 -3.61 -9.80 1.15
N LEU A 24 -3.12 -8.57 1.26
CA LEU A 24 -1.71 -8.25 1.04
C LEU A 24 -0.79 -9.03 2.00
N ILE A 25 -1.19 -9.17 3.27
CA ILE A 25 -0.45 -9.97 4.25
C ILE A 25 -0.50 -11.46 3.90
N GLU A 26 -1.67 -12.01 3.60
CA GLU A 26 -1.89 -13.41 3.25
C GLU A 26 -1.10 -13.82 2.00
N GLU A 27 -1.17 -13.00 0.94
CA GLU A 27 -0.42 -13.14 -0.32
C GLU A 27 1.07 -12.78 -0.18
N ARG A 28 1.52 -12.30 1.00
CA ARG A 28 2.91 -11.87 1.28
C ARG A 28 3.42 -10.75 0.34
N ARG A 29 2.52 -9.86 -0.07
CA ARG A 29 2.83 -8.71 -0.93
C ARG A 29 3.42 -7.51 -0.18
N ILE A 30 3.32 -7.49 1.14
CA ILE A 30 3.93 -6.48 2.01
C ILE A 30 4.62 -7.16 3.20
N THR A 31 5.63 -6.49 3.74
CA THR A 31 6.23 -6.91 5.02
C THR A 31 5.31 -6.58 6.19
N PHE A 32 5.31 -7.45 7.19
CA PHE A 32 4.53 -7.26 8.42
C PHE A 32 5.28 -7.82 9.62
N VAL A 33 4.98 -7.29 10.78
CA VAL A 33 5.51 -7.72 12.07
C VAL A 33 4.44 -8.46 12.83
N LYS A 34 4.77 -9.68 13.29
CA LYS A 34 3.88 -10.48 14.13
C LYS A 34 4.17 -10.19 15.59
N VAL A 35 3.15 -9.70 16.31
CA VAL A 35 3.23 -9.39 17.75
C VAL A 35 2.19 -10.25 18.47
N GLY A 36 2.57 -11.49 18.74
CA GLY A 36 1.66 -12.52 19.24
C GLY A 36 0.50 -12.77 18.26
N ARG A 37 -0.73 -12.50 18.70
CA ARG A 37 -1.93 -12.58 17.84
C ARG A 37 -2.13 -11.36 16.94
N HIS A 38 -1.44 -10.25 17.22
CA HIS A 38 -1.61 -9.00 16.48
C HIS A 38 -0.66 -8.95 15.31
N VAL A 39 -1.12 -8.35 14.22
CA VAL A 39 -0.29 -8.04 13.05
C VAL A 39 -0.12 -6.53 12.98
N ARG A 40 1.13 -6.11 12.77
CA ARG A 40 1.50 -4.71 12.57
C ARG A 40 2.17 -4.55 11.21
N ILE A 41 1.88 -3.46 10.53
CA ILE A 41 2.41 -3.15 9.21
C ILE A 41 3.33 -1.95 9.37
N PRO A 42 4.64 -2.06 9.09
CA PRO A 42 5.52 -0.91 9.03
C PRO A 42 5.00 0.10 8.00
N GLU A 43 5.00 1.39 8.33
CA GLU A 43 4.56 2.46 7.43
C GLU A 43 5.37 2.45 6.13
N GLY A 44 6.70 2.26 6.19
CA GLY A 44 7.55 2.14 5.01
C GLY A 44 7.22 0.93 4.13
N ALA A 45 6.64 -0.14 4.68
CA ALA A 45 6.16 -1.27 3.87
C ALA A 45 4.96 -0.88 3.01
N LEU A 46 4.10 -0.01 3.54
CA LEU A 46 2.95 0.53 2.82
C LEU A 46 3.39 1.55 1.77
N GLU A 47 4.33 2.43 2.11
CA GLU A 47 4.93 3.39 1.17
C GLU A 47 5.62 2.70 0.00
N SER A 48 6.37 1.63 0.27
CA SER A 48 7.02 0.82 -0.77
C SER A 48 5.97 0.20 -1.70
N PHE A 49 4.91 -0.38 -1.13
CA PHE A 49 3.80 -0.94 -1.91
C PHE A 49 3.11 0.12 -2.78
N ILE A 50 2.85 1.31 -2.24
CA ILE A 50 2.25 2.42 -2.99
C ILE A 50 3.18 2.81 -4.15
N THR A 51 4.47 2.99 -3.88
CA THR A 51 5.46 3.39 -4.88
C THR A 51 5.56 2.37 -6.01
N GLU A 52 5.62 1.07 -5.69
CA GLU A 52 5.69 -0.01 -6.67
C GLU A 52 4.41 -0.16 -7.52
N HIS A 53 3.25 0.23 -6.98
CA HIS A 53 1.96 0.13 -7.64
C HIS A 53 1.39 1.45 -8.15
N THR A 54 2.16 2.54 -8.05
CA THR A 54 1.79 3.83 -8.64
C THR A 54 2.02 3.77 -10.14
N VAL A 55 0.97 4.07 -10.91
CA VAL A 55 1.02 4.13 -12.37
C VAL A 55 1.12 5.59 -12.78
N GLU A 56 2.23 5.94 -13.43
CA GLU A 56 2.45 7.29 -13.94
C GLU A 56 1.49 7.62 -15.08
N PRO A 57 0.98 8.87 -15.13
CA PRO A 57 0.08 9.31 -16.19
C PRO A 57 0.78 9.29 -17.55
N VAL A 58 0.07 8.81 -18.57
CA VAL A 58 0.57 8.84 -19.95
C VAL A 58 0.44 10.25 -20.51
N ALA A 59 1.56 10.87 -20.87
CA ALA A 59 1.58 12.17 -21.54
C ALA A 59 1.13 12.02 -23.00
N VAL A 60 -0.13 12.35 -23.29
CA VAL A 60 -0.63 12.37 -24.67
C VAL A 60 -0.30 13.72 -25.30
N THR A 61 0.67 13.74 -26.22
CA THR A 61 0.93 14.92 -27.06
C THR A 61 -0.02 14.90 -28.24
N TYR A 62 -1.09 15.69 -28.17
CA TYR A 62 -1.95 15.94 -29.32
C TYR A 62 -1.17 16.79 -30.33
N ARG A 63 -0.80 16.20 -31.47
CA ARG A 63 -0.19 16.95 -32.58
C ARG A 63 -1.28 17.87 -33.15
N ARG A 64 -1.17 19.18 -32.93
CA ARG A 64 -2.05 20.17 -33.56
C ARG A 64 -1.84 20.09 -35.07
N ALA A 65 -2.92 19.84 -35.81
CA ALA A 65 -2.95 20.03 -37.25
C ALA A 65 -2.98 21.54 -37.53
N ALA A 66 -2.14 21.97 -38.47
CA ALA A 66 -2.07 23.34 -38.98
C ALA A 66 -3.18 23.60 -40.01
#